data_AF-V5GNA6-F1
#
_entry.id   AF-V5GNA6-F1
#
_cell.length_a   1.000
_cell.length_b   1.000
_cell.length_c   1.000
_cell.angle_alpha   90.00
_cell.angle_beta   90.00
_cell.angle_gamma   90.00
#
_symmetry.space_group_name_H-M   'P 1'
#
loop_
_entity.id
_entity.type
_entity.pdbx_description
1 polymer ?
#
loop_
_entity_poly.entity_id
_entity_poly.type
_entity_poly.pdbx_seq_one_letter_code
_entity_poly.pdbx_strand_id
1 'polypeptide(L)'
;QLLDENNLLIKYASEDVVTLKSTDVNSQPQFFVVYDMKTSKILAVYENTSKQLLDLFENFCDLFRNASIYNGTQFTCSPSNNIYARLLQQRFKQTIVNAKFGGKTEATKRLLAQLPISAQS
;
A
#
# COMPACT_ATOMS: atom_id res chain seq x y z
N GLN A 1 -7.99 3.30 -6.47
CA GLN A 1 -7.64 4.44 -5.59
C GLN A 1 -6.90 5.48 -6.42
N LEU A 2 -7.22 6.77 -6.29
CA LEU A 2 -6.43 7.85 -6.89
C LEU A 2 -5.13 8.03 -6.10
N LEU A 3 -3.99 8.07 -6.78
CA LEU A 3 -2.68 8.46 -6.21
C LEU A 3 -2.43 9.96 -6.38
N ASP A 4 -2.90 10.50 -7.50
CA ASP A 4 -2.94 11.92 -7.82
C ASP A 4 -4.13 12.17 -8.76
N GLU A 5 -4.17 13.33 -9.41
CA GLU A 5 -5.24 13.71 -10.34
C GLU A 5 -5.39 12.80 -11.56
N ASN A 6 -4.32 12.11 -11.97
CA ASN A 6 -4.25 11.40 -13.25
C ASN A 6 -3.95 9.90 -13.09
N ASN A 7 -3.34 9.49 -11.99
CA ASN A 7 -2.85 8.14 -11.76
C ASN A 7 -3.75 7.36 -10.79
N LEU A 8 -4.16 6.18 -11.20
CA LEU A 8 -4.93 5.22 -10.42
C LEU A 8 -4.04 4.07 -9.94
N LEU A 9 -4.13 3.76 -8.66
CA LEU A 9 -3.72 2.48 -8.11
C LEU A 9 -4.91 1.50 -8.16
N ILE A 10 -4.73 0.41 -8.90
CA ILE A 10 -5.71 -0.67 -9.07
C ILE A 10 -5.14 -1.93 -8.43
N LYS A 11 -5.97 -2.63 -7.65
CA LYS A 11 -5.63 -3.90 -7.03
C LYS A 11 -6.39 -5.02 -7.73
N TYR A 12 -5.65 -5.94 -8.34
CA TYR A 12 -6.19 -7.17 -8.90
C TYR A 12 -6.03 -8.31 -7.91
N ALA A 13 -7.12 -9.01 -7.65
CA ALA A 13 -7.18 -10.19 -6.81
C ALA A 13 -8.15 -11.19 -7.43
N SER A 14 -8.10 -12.45 -6.99
CA SER A 14 -9.07 -13.46 -7.41
C SER A 14 -10.49 -13.11 -6.94
N GLU A 15 -11.50 -13.59 -7.66
CA GLU A 15 -12.90 -13.36 -7.33
C GLU A 15 -13.25 -13.79 -5.89
N ASP A 16 -12.73 -14.95 -5.46
CA ASP A 16 -12.96 -15.48 -4.11
C ASP A 16 -12.42 -14.56 -3.01
N VAL A 17 -11.34 -13.83 -3.30
CA VAL A 17 -10.77 -12.83 -2.39
C VAL A 17 -11.64 -11.58 -2.34
N VAL A 18 -12.11 -11.10 -3.50
CA VAL A 18 -12.95 -9.90 -3.60
C VAL A 18 -14.33 -10.13 -2.97
N THR A 19 -14.87 -11.33 -3.12
CA THR A 19 -16.18 -11.73 -2.56
C THR A 19 -16.11 -12.21 -1.11
N LEU A 20 -14.93 -12.12 -0.47
CA LEU A 20 -14.69 -12.54 0.92
C LEU A 20 -15.02 -14.02 1.20
N LYS A 21 -15.01 -14.87 0.16
CA LYS A 21 -15.24 -16.31 0.27
C LYS A 21 -13.99 -17.08 0.68
N SER A 22 -12.81 -16.46 0.53
CA SER A 22 -11.53 -17.04 0.95
C SER A 22 -11.19 -16.66 2.39
N THR A 23 -10.83 -17.66 3.21
CA THR A 23 -10.37 -17.45 4.59
C THR A 23 -8.95 -16.88 4.67
N ASP A 24 -8.12 -17.12 3.64
CA ASP A 24 -6.72 -16.70 3.61
C ASP A 24 -6.43 -15.77 2.42
N VAL A 25 -6.98 -14.55 2.50
CA VAL A 25 -6.87 -13.51 1.48
C VAL A 25 -5.41 -13.22 1.07
N ASN A 26 -4.48 -13.25 2.02
CA ASN A 26 -3.06 -12.93 1.79
C ASN A 26 -2.25 -14.11 1.20
N SER A 27 -2.83 -15.32 1.16
CA SER A 27 -2.18 -16.50 0.56
C SER A 27 -2.24 -16.47 -0.96
N GLN A 28 -3.26 -15.82 -1.52
CA GLN A 28 -3.51 -15.75 -2.96
C GLN A 28 -2.63 -14.69 -3.63
N PRO A 29 -2.21 -14.90 -4.88
CA PRO A 29 -1.47 -13.90 -5.63
C PRO A 29 -2.36 -12.68 -5.87
N GLN A 30 -1.80 -11.50 -5.65
CA GLN A 30 -2.47 -10.22 -5.89
C GLN A 30 -1.48 -9.28 -6.58
N PHE A 31 -2.00 -8.43 -7.45
CA PHE A 31 -1.22 -7.47 -8.22
C PHE A 31 -1.69 -6.05 -7.96
N PHE A 32 -0.75 -5.13 -7.91
CA PHE A 32 -0.97 -3.70 -7.83
C PHE A 32 -0.52 -3.07 -9.14
N VAL A 33 -1.41 -2.34 -9.78
CA VAL A 33 -1.17 -1.71 -11.08
C VAL A 33 -1.33 -0.20 -10.94
N VAL A 34 -0.34 0.53 -11.44
CA VAL A 34 -0.40 1.99 -11.57
C VAL A 34 -0.82 2.31 -13.00
N TYR A 35 -1.98 2.93 -13.15
CA TYR A 35 -2.61 3.23 -14.43
C TYR A 35 -2.74 4.74 -14.61
N ASP A 36 -2.26 5.26 -15.73
CA ASP A 36 -2.45 6.66 -16.11
C ASP A 36 -3.76 6.82 -16.88
N MET A 37 -4.69 7.59 -16.33
CA MET A 37 -5.99 7.87 -16.92
C MET A 37 -5.91 8.75 -18.17
N LYS A 38 -4.91 9.63 -18.30
CA LYS A 38 -4.79 10.53 -19.44
C LYS A 38 -4.33 9.81 -20.69
N THR A 39 -3.31 8.97 -20.56
CA THR A 39 -2.72 8.24 -21.69
C THR A 39 -3.28 6.83 -21.86
N SER A 40 -4.09 6.36 -20.92
CA SER A 40 -4.63 5.00 -20.85
C SER A 40 -3.54 3.93 -20.85
N LYS A 41 -2.43 4.19 -20.15
CA LYS A 41 -1.26 3.30 -20.10
C LYS A 41 -1.03 2.75 -18.70
N ILE A 42 -0.50 1.53 -18.66
CA ILE A 42 0.03 0.93 -17.44
C ILE A 42 1.45 1.45 -17.23
N LEU A 43 1.68 2.14 -16.12
CA LEU A 43 2.98 2.68 -15.75
C LEU A 43 3.83 1.65 -15.01
N ALA A 44 3.21 0.86 -14.12
CA ALA A 44 3.90 -0.15 -13.33
C ALA A 44 2.96 -1.27 -12.89
N VAL A 45 3.52 -2.47 -12.71
CA VAL A 45 2.85 -3.64 -12.14
C VAL A 45 3.73 -4.22 -11.04
N TYR A 46 3.13 -4.46 -9.87
CA TYR A 46 3.81 -5.00 -8.71
C TYR A 46 3.05 -6.18 -8.13
N GLU A 47 3.76 -7.21 -7.70
CA GLU A 47 3.20 -8.30 -6.91
C GLU A 47 3.01 -7.89 -5.45
N ASN A 48 2.14 -8.59 -4.72
CA ASN A 48 1.94 -8.40 -3.28
C ASN A 48 3.15 -8.76 -2.41
N THR A 49 4.19 -9.35 -2.99
CA THR A 49 5.49 -9.62 -2.35
C THR A 49 6.56 -8.59 -2.70
N SER A 50 6.21 -7.56 -3.50
CA SER A 50 7.16 -6.57 -4.00
C SER A 50 7.74 -5.70 -2.88
N LYS A 51 9.04 -5.86 -2.65
CA LYS A 51 9.80 -5.00 -1.73
C LYS A 51 9.89 -3.56 -2.23
N GLN A 52 9.92 -3.36 -3.54
CA GLN A 52 9.99 -2.02 -4.13
C GLN A 52 8.72 -1.23 -3.84
N LEU A 53 7.55 -1.86 -4.01
CA LEU A 53 6.28 -1.21 -3.69
C LEU A 53 6.17 -0.92 -2.20
N LEU A 54 6.66 -1.84 -1.35
CA LEU A 54 6.70 -1.61 0.09
C LEU A 54 7.57 -0.41 0.47
N ASP A 55 8.76 -0.28 -0.13
CA ASP A 55 9.67 0.84 0.14
C ASP A 55 9.06 2.18 -0.30
N LEU A 56 8.37 2.20 -1.46
CA LEU A 56 7.60 3.36 -1.90
C LEU A 56 6.48 3.70 -0.91
N PHE A 57 5.77 2.69 -0.42
CA PHE A 57 4.69 2.88 0.56
C PHE A 57 5.22 3.39 1.91
N GLU A 58 6.37 2.90 2.39
CA GLU A 58 6.96 3.33 3.66
C GLU A 58 7.50 4.76 3.60
N ASN A 59 8.13 5.16 2.48
CA ASN A 59 8.74 6.49 2.34
C ASN A 59 7.78 7.57 1.83
N PHE A 60 6.76 7.20 1.04
CA PHE A 60 5.84 8.15 0.40
C PHE A 60 4.38 7.87 0.76
N CYS A 61 4.14 7.43 1.99
CA CYS A 61 2.83 6.98 2.44
C CYS A 61 1.72 8.05 2.30
N ASP A 62 2.09 9.33 2.33
CA ASP A 62 1.17 10.46 2.18
C ASP A 62 0.50 10.52 0.80
N LEU A 63 1.21 10.12 -0.26
CA LEU A 63 0.66 10.04 -1.62
C LEU A 63 -0.42 8.96 -1.69
N PHE A 64 -0.22 7.83 -1.00
CA PHE A 64 -1.24 6.79 -0.88
C PHE A 64 -2.39 7.18 0.06
N ARG A 65 -2.25 8.20 0.90
CA ARG A 65 -3.32 8.70 1.78
C ARG A 65 -4.01 9.95 1.26
N ASN A 66 -3.64 10.43 0.06
CA ASN A 66 -4.20 11.65 -0.52
C ASN A 66 -4.03 12.89 0.38
N ALA A 67 -3.01 12.88 1.26
CA ALA A 67 -2.77 13.95 2.22
C ALA A 67 -2.33 15.27 1.58
N SER A 68 -1.95 15.24 0.30
CA SER A 68 -1.46 16.38 -0.49
C SER A 68 -2.47 16.93 -1.51
N ILE A 69 -3.65 16.32 -1.67
CA ILE A 69 -4.57 16.67 -2.77
C ILE A 69 -5.02 18.14 -2.73
N TYR A 70 -5.07 18.76 -1.56
CA TYR A 70 -5.66 20.10 -1.39
C TYR A 70 -4.65 21.21 -1.07
N ASN A 71 -3.39 20.89 -0.81
CA ASN A 71 -2.41 21.88 -0.37
C ASN A 71 -1.11 21.76 -1.18
N GLY A 72 -0.72 22.85 -1.86
CA GLY A 72 0.60 23.00 -2.48
C GLY A 72 1.76 23.13 -1.48
N THR A 73 1.50 22.95 -0.19
CA THR A 73 2.50 22.99 0.88
C THR A 73 2.97 21.57 1.22
N GLN A 74 4.26 21.31 0.98
CA GLN A 74 4.92 20.01 1.22
C GLN A 74 5.08 19.65 2.71
N PHE A 75 4.55 20.46 3.63
CA PHE A 75 4.81 20.39 5.07
C PHE A 75 3.53 20.32 5.90
N THR A 76 2.56 19.51 5.48
CA THR A 76 1.47 19.15 6.38
C THR A 76 2.02 18.27 7.51
N CYS A 77 1.44 18.36 8.71
CA CYS A 77 1.75 17.46 9.82
C CYS A 77 1.29 16.04 9.47
N SER A 78 2.03 15.38 8.58
CA SER A 78 1.71 14.05 8.09
C SER A 78 2.44 12.98 8.90
N PRO A 79 1.90 11.76 8.99
CA PRO A 79 2.60 10.64 9.60
C PRO A 79 3.96 10.37 8.95
N SER A 80 4.12 10.65 7.65
CA SER A 80 5.39 10.42 6.93
C SER A 80 6.50 11.37 7.38
N ASN A 81 6.16 12.56 7.88
CA ASN A 81 7.12 13.53 8.42
C ASN A 81 7.33 13.41 9.95
N ASN A 82 6.78 12.37 10.59
CA ASN A 82 6.86 12.18 12.04
C ASN A 82 7.75 10.98 12.40
N ILE A 83 8.87 11.24 13.08
CA ILE A 83 9.83 10.21 13.51
C ILE A 83 9.17 9.13 14.39
N TYR A 84 8.25 9.52 15.28
CA TYR A 84 7.54 8.59 16.15
C TYR A 84 6.56 7.71 15.37
N ALA A 85 5.85 8.27 14.40
CA ALA A 85 4.96 7.49 13.52
C ALA A 85 5.75 6.48 12.68
N ARG A 86 6.90 6.90 12.13
CA ARG A 86 7.82 6.00 11.40
C ARG A 86 8.33 4.86 12.29
N LEU A 87 8.72 5.18 13.52
CA LEU A 87 9.20 4.19 14.48
C LEU A 87 8.09 3.20 14.89
N LEU A 88 6.86 3.66 15.04
CA LEU A 88 5.69 2.79 15.28
C LEU A 88 5.46 1.83 14.11
N GLN A 89 5.51 2.34 12.87
CA GLN A 89 5.39 1.51 11.66
C GLN A 89 6.51 0.47 11.57
N GLN A 90 7.75 0.85 11.88
CA GLN A 90 8.89 -0.07 11.92
C GLN A 90 8.71 -1.17 12.98
N ARG A 91 8.25 -0.81 14.19
CA ARG A 91 7.94 -1.79 15.24
C ARG A 91 6.83 -2.74 14.82
N PHE A 92 5.77 -2.22 14.20
CA PHE A 92 4.68 -3.04 13.66
C PHE A 92 5.19 -4.06 12.64
N LYS A 93 6.03 -3.62 11.69
CA LYS A 93 6.70 -4.50 10.73
C LYS A 93 7.55 -5.57 11.42
N GLN A 94 8.37 -5.20 12.41
CA GLN A 94 9.21 -6.13 13.17
C GLN A 94 8.40 -7.19 13.92
N THR A 95 7.26 -6.81 14.51
CA THR A 95 6.35 -7.74 15.18
C THR A 95 5.86 -8.82 14.23
N ILE A 96 5.51 -8.46 12.99
CA ILE A 96 5.07 -9.43 11.98
C ILE A 96 6.23 -10.32 11.53
N VAL A 97 7.42 -9.75 11.32
CA VAL A 97 8.60 -10.50 10.91
C VAL A 97 9.00 -11.55 11.96
N ASN A 98 8.92 -11.22 13.24
CA ASN A 98 9.38 -12.08 14.34
C ASN A 98 8.35 -13.11 14.81
N ALA A 99 7.13 -13.11 14.27
CA ALA A 99 6.08 -14.06 14.65
C ALA A 99 6.39 -15.51 14.21
N LYS A 100 5.75 -16.51 14.84
CA LYS A 100 5.98 -17.96 14.63
C LYS A 100 5.71 -18.46 13.18
N PHE A 101 4.98 -17.68 12.38
CA PHE A 101 4.79 -17.87 10.93
C PHE A 101 5.05 -16.56 10.16
N GLY A 102 5.93 -15.75 10.73
CA GLY A 102 6.36 -14.47 10.19
C GLY A 102 7.47 -14.62 9.16
N GLY A 103 7.82 -13.51 8.55
CA GLY A 103 8.91 -13.43 7.58
C GLY A 103 8.89 -12.09 6.87
N LYS A 104 9.98 -11.77 6.16
CA LYS A 104 10.04 -10.50 5.40
C LYS A 104 8.99 -10.45 4.29
N THR A 105 8.73 -11.58 3.64
CA THR A 105 7.71 -11.72 2.58
C THR A 105 6.30 -11.58 3.15
N GLU A 106 5.99 -12.26 4.26
CA GLU A 106 4.69 -12.17 4.92
C GLU A 106 4.43 -10.78 5.51
N ALA A 107 5.45 -10.14 6.07
CA ALA A 107 5.36 -8.74 6.49
C ALA A 107 5.06 -7.81 5.31
N THR A 108 5.70 -8.04 4.17
CA THR A 108 5.45 -7.26 2.94
C THR A 108 4.01 -7.42 2.47
N LYS A 109 3.52 -8.67 2.37
CA LYS A 109 2.13 -8.95 1.99
C LYS A 109 1.13 -8.28 2.92
N ARG A 110 1.32 -8.41 4.25
CA ARG A 110 0.41 -7.82 5.24
C ARG A 110 0.41 -6.29 5.24
N LEU A 111 1.57 -5.67 5.01
CA LEU A 111 1.67 -4.21 4.92
C LEU A 111 1.01 -3.70 3.63
N LEU A 112 1.29 -4.33 2.49
CA LEU A 112 0.69 -3.97 1.21
C LEU A 112 -0.81 -4.32 1.12
N ALA A 113 -1.30 -5.27 1.93
CA ALA A 113 -2.73 -5.58 2.01
C ALA A 113 -3.59 -4.40 2.45
N GLN A 114 -3.00 -3.39 3.12
CA GLN A 114 -3.66 -2.15 3.50
C GLN A 114 -4.01 -1.27 2.29
N LEU A 115 -3.41 -1.53 1.13
CA LEU A 115 -3.75 -0.89 -0.13
C LEU A 115 -4.88 -1.66 -0.83
N PRO A 116 -5.82 -0.96 -1.50
CA PRO A 116 -6.01 0.49 -1.46
C PRO A 116 -6.56 0.97 -0.11
N ILE A 117 -6.14 2.17 0.32
CA ILE A 117 -6.58 2.77 1.58
C ILE A 117 -8.04 3.21 1.43
N SER A 118 -8.87 2.83 2.40
CA SER A 118 -10.27 3.25 2.45
C SER A 118 -10.36 4.77 2.64
N ALA A 119 -11.23 5.43 1.88
CA ALA A 119 -11.45 6.88 2.02
C ALA A 119 -12.09 7.28 3.37
N GLN A 120 -12.52 6.32 4.19
CA GLN A 120 -13.14 6.52 5.50
C GLN A 120 -12.15 6.33 6.68
N SER A 121 -10.86 6.05 6.41
CA SER A 121 -9.84 5.79 7.45
C SER A 121 -9.12 7.04 7.93
#